data_AF-A0A4V3UP29-F1
#
_entry.id   AF-A0A4V3UP29-F1
#
_cell.length_a   1.000
_cell.length_b   1.000
_cell.length_c   1.000
_cell.angle_alpha   90.00
_cell.angle_beta   90.00
_cell.angle_gamma   90.00
#
_symmetry.space_group_name_H-M   'P 1'
#
loop_
_entity.id
_entity.type
_entity.pdbx_description
1 polymer ?
#
loop_
_entity_poly.entity_id
_entity_poly.type
_entity_poly.pdbx_seq_one_letter_code
_entity_poly.pdbx_strand_id
1 'polypeptide(L)'
;MAEPAQPIQKRRLLRMTVAHYRQPHVSEEDFHRWVTEQHAARAAKLHAKNGIEGFSIYFAPRSFRDMTEELNAKRGKPWVVRDYDAQVEFLFRDMETFYKGASDPDFQSLQAEEEPFISGIHAEVSVGWIETYVSDGKVVNIGEDGRPNYPEFKELNVAP
;
A
#
# COMPACT_ATOMS: atom_id res chain seq x y z
N MET A 1 -36.82 -1.06 -14.55
CA MET A 1 -36.39 -0.36 -13.32
C MET A 1 -34.88 -0.30 -13.37
N ALA A 2 -34.27 0.87 -13.23
CA ALA A 2 -32.81 0.98 -13.19
C ALA A 2 -32.29 0.31 -11.92
N GLU A 3 -31.18 -0.44 -12.00
CA GLU A 3 -30.52 -0.96 -10.81
C GLU A 3 -30.17 0.20 -9.86
N PRO A 4 -30.30 0.02 -8.53
CA PRO A 4 -29.87 1.04 -7.59
C PRO A 4 -28.39 1.34 -7.82
N ALA A 5 -28.03 2.62 -7.81
CA ALA A 5 -26.65 3.06 -7.95
C ALA A 5 -25.78 2.32 -6.93
N GLN A 6 -24.70 1.67 -7.39
CA GLN A 6 -23.83 0.93 -6.51
C GLN A 6 -23.26 1.86 -5.42
N PRO A 7 -23.16 1.38 -4.17
CA PRO A 7 -22.58 2.16 -3.08
C PRO A 7 -21.14 2.59 -3.43
N ILE A 8 -20.72 3.78 -2.99
CA ILE A 8 -19.41 4.37 -3.34
C ILE A 8 -18.24 3.43 -3.01
N GLN A 9 -18.40 2.61 -1.97
CA GLN A 9 -17.47 1.58 -1.51
C GLN A 9 -17.15 0.54 -2.60
N LYS A 10 -18.11 0.19 -3.47
CA LYS A 10 -17.86 -0.71 -4.61
C LYS A 10 -17.29 0.01 -5.83
N ARG A 11 -17.45 1.33 -5.90
CA ARG A 11 -17.01 2.17 -7.02
C ARG A 11 -15.59 2.74 -6.84
N ARG A 12 -15.06 2.75 -5.61
CA ARG A 12 -13.67 3.14 -5.31
C ARG A 12 -12.85 1.96 -4.82
N LEU A 13 -11.55 2.00 -5.11
CA LEU A 13 -10.57 1.11 -4.49
C LEU A 13 -9.74 1.95 -3.54
N LEU A 14 -9.79 1.63 -2.24
CA LEU A 14 -8.95 2.28 -1.24
C LEU A 14 -7.54 1.70 -1.28
N ARG A 15 -6.56 2.54 -0.99
CA ARG A 15 -5.17 2.17 -0.76
C ARG A 15 -4.75 2.68 0.60
N MET A 16 -4.27 1.80 1.45
CA MET A 16 -3.51 2.15 2.63
C MET A 16 -2.04 1.83 2.41
N THR A 17 -1.15 2.74 2.79
CA THR A 17 0.30 2.52 2.77
C THR A 17 0.85 2.63 4.19
N VAL A 18 1.78 1.75 4.56
CA VAL A 18 2.50 1.83 5.83
C VAL A 18 4.00 1.71 5.55
N ALA A 19 4.74 2.79 5.78
CA ALA A 19 6.19 2.81 5.69
C ALA A 19 6.82 2.25 6.97
N HIS A 20 7.77 1.35 6.82
CA HIS A 20 8.46 0.66 7.90
C HIS A 20 9.97 0.85 7.80
N TYR A 21 10.59 1.01 8.96
CA TYR A 21 12.04 0.98 9.13
C TYR A 21 12.42 -0.35 9.75
N ARG A 22 13.52 -0.94 9.29
CA ARG A 22 14.08 -2.13 9.94
C ARG A 22 14.73 -1.75 11.27
N GLN A 23 14.87 -2.70 12.18
CA GLN A 23 15.68 -2.51 13.37
C GLN A 23 17.15 -2.21 12.97
N PRO A 24 17.86 -1.28 13.64
CA PRO A 24 19.20 -0.84 13.22
C PRO A 24 20.24 -1.97 13.12
N HIS A 25 20.06 -3.03 13.91
CA HIS A 25 20.96 -4.18 13.98
C HIS A 25 20.63 -5.29 12.97
N VAL A 26 19.51 -5.19 12.24
CA VAL A 26 19.09 -6.18 11.24
C VAL A 26 19.58 -5.73 9.87
N SER A 27 20.30 -6.57 9.13
CA SER A 27 20.77 -6.21 7.78
C SER A 27 19.61 -6.09 6.78
N GLU A 28 19.79 -5.36 5.68
CA GLU A 28 18.75 -5.25 4.64
C GLU A 28 18.40 -6.61 4.01
N GLU A 29 19.38 -7.50 3.89
CA GLU A 29 19.19 -8.85 3.38
C GLU A 29 18.40 -9.74 4.36
N ASP A 30 18.77 -9.73 5.64
CA ASP A 30 18.04 -10.47 6.68
C ASP A 30 16.61 -9.95 6.84
N PHE A 31 16.45 -8.62 6.77
CA PHE A 31 15.15 -7.97 6.78
C PHE A 31 14.29 -8.44 5.61
N HIS A 32 14.79 -8.33 4.37
CA HIS A 32 14.07 -8.77 3.18
C HIS A 32 13.70 -10.26 3.25
N ARG A 33 14.65 -11.13 3.63
CA ARG A 33 14.42 -12.57 3.75
C ARG A 33 13.32 -12.87 4.76
N TRP A 34 13.37 -12.27 5.95
CA TRP A 34 12.33 -12.45 6.97
C TRP A 34 10.97 -11.92 6.51
N VAL A 35 10.92 -10.68 6.01
CA VAL A 35 9.68 -10.04 5.54
C VAL A 35 9.02 -10.88 4.46
N THR A 36 9.77 -11.41 3.50
CA THR A 36 9.20 -12.15 2.36
C THR A 36 8.85 -13.60 2.71
N GLU A 37 9.77 -14.34 3.33
CA GLU A 37 9.64 -15.78 3.53
C GLU A 37 8.81 -16.12 4.77
N GLN A 38 8.88 -15.31 5.82
CA GLN A 38 8.27 -15.63 7.12
C GLN A 38 7.04 -14.77 7.42
N HIS A 39 6.97 -13.54 6.90
CA HIS A 39 5.86 -12.64 7.20
C HIS A 39 4.85 -12.55 6.04
N ALA A 40 5.24 -11.94 4.91
CA ALA A 40 4.36 -11.63 3.78
C ALA A 40 3.64 -12.85 3.20
N ALA A 41 4.33 -13.99 3.09
CA ALA A 41 3.74 -15.23 2.58
C ALA A 41 2.59 -15.78 3.46
N ARG A 42 2.67 -15.58 4.78
CA ARG A 42 1.60 -15.92 5.75
C ARG A 42 0.52 -14.85 5.74
N ALA A 43 0.92 -13.58 5.81
CA ALA A 43 0.02 -12.42 5.80
C ALA A 43 -0.90 -12.40 4.57
N ALA A 44 -0.36 -12.67 3.38
CA ALA A 44 -1.12 -12.69 2.13
C ALA A 44 -2.34 -13.62 2.18
N LYS A 45 -2.22 -14.80 2.79
CA LYS A 45 -3.33 -15.76 2.94
C LYS A 45 -4.41 -15.23 3.88
N LEU A 46 -4.01 -14.58 4.98
CA LEU A 46 -4.92 -13.96 5.94
C LEU A 46 -5.63 -12.74 5.35
N HIS A 47 -4.90 -11.90 4.62
CA HIS A 47 -5.47 -10.75 3.91
C HIS A 47 -6.50 -11.17 2.87
N ALA A 48 -6.16 -12.15 2.01
CA ALA A 48 -7.09 -12.66 1.01
C ALA A 48 -8.35 -13.29 1.64
N LYS A 49 -8.19 -14.10 2.70
CA LYS A 49 -9.30 -14.68 3.47
C LYS A 49 -10.24 -13.61 4.04
N ASN A 50 -9.70 -12.45 4.42
CA ASN A 50 -10.47 -11.37 5.02
C ASN A 50 -11.01 -10.33 4.02
N GLY A 51 -10.77 -10.50 2.71
CA GLY A 51 -11.35 -9.66 1.66
C GLY A 51 -10.48 -8.50 1.19
N ILE A 52 -9.21 -8.45 1.60
CA ILE A 52 -8.24 -7.52 1.01
C ILE A 52 -8.01 -7.91 -0.45
N GLU A 53 -8.18 -6.96 -1.37
CA GLU A 53 -8.08 -7.17 -2.83
C GLU A 53 -6.63 -7.10 -3.33
N GLY A 54 -5.74 -6.45 -2.57
CA GLY A 54 -4.34 -6.32 -2.93
C GLY A 54 -3.45 -6.17 -1.72
N PHE A 55 -2.30 -6.85 -1.75
CA PHE A 55 -1.26 -6.77 -0.74
C PHE A 55 0.09 -6.78 -1.45
N SER A 56 0.88 -5.71 -1.27
CA SER A 56 2.20 -5.59 -1.86
C SER A 56 3.18 -4.94 -0.90
N ILE A 57 4.47 -5.15 -1.15
CA ILE A 57 5.55 -4.54 -0.39
C ILE A 57 6.50 -3.89 -1.39
N TYR A 58 6.69 -2.59 -1.25
CA TYR A 58 7.72 -1.83 -1.95
C TYR A 58 8.98 -1.80 -1.10
N PHE A 59 10.07 -2.39 -1.55
CA PHE A 59 11.36 -2.33 -0.87
C PHE A 59 12.20 -1.17 -1.42
N ALA A 60 12.77 -0.39 -0.51
CA ALA A 60 13.64 0.74 -0.81
C ALA A 60 15.02 0.54 -0.17
N PRO A 61 15.80 -0.47 -0.60
CA PRO A 61 17.12 -0.72 -0.02
C PRO A 61 18.04 0.46 -0.28
N ARG A 62 19.13 0.54 0.50
CA ARG A 62 20.08 1.66 0.48
C ARG A 62 20.59 1.98 -0.92
N SER A 63 20.94 0.97 -1.72
CA SER A 63 21.43 1.20 -3.09
C SER A 63 20.43 1.96 -3.98
N PHE A 64 19.13 1.79 -3.77
CA PHE A 64 18.08 2.49 -4.52
C PHE A 64 17.82 3.89 -3.96
N ARG A 65 17.92 4.06 -2.63
CA ARG A 65 17.84 5.38 -1.99
C ARG A 65 19.03 6.26 -2.37
N ASP A 66 20.25 5.72 -2.34
CA ASP A 66 21.48 6.41 -2.77
C ASP A 66 21.36 6.83 -4.24
N MET A 67 20.90 5.94 -5.13
CA MET A 67 20.62 6.27 -6.54
C MET A 67 19.57 7.41 -6.66
N THR A 68 18.54 7.40 -5.81
CA THR A 68 17.50 8.43 -5.81
C THR A 68 18.06 9.78 -5.34
N GLU A 69 18.95 9.78 -4.35
CA GLU A 69 19.66 10.98 -3.91
C GLU A 69 20.56 11.55 -5.02
N GLU A 70 21.29 10.70 -5.75
CA GLU A 70 22.10 11.13 -6.89
C GLU A 70 21.26 11.74 -8.02
N LEU A 71 20.10 11.14 -8.33
CA LEU A 71 19.14 11.71 -9.26
C LEU A 71 18.65 13.07 -8.77
N ASN A 72 18.38 13.19 -7.47
CA ASN A 72 17.86 14.40 -6.85
C ASN A 72 18.89 15.54 -6.84
N ALA A 73 20.17 15.24 -6.60
CA ALA A 73 21.26 16.20 -6.59
C ALA A 73 21.47 16.89 -7.95
N LYS A 74 21.07 16.24 -9.06
CA LYS A 74 21.12 16.80 -10.42
C LYS A 74 19.97 17.78 -10.71
N ARG A 75 19.03 17.96 -9.78
CA ARG A 75 17.85 18.83 -9.96
C ARG A 75 18.12 20.23 -9.40
N GLY A 76 17.65 21.25 -10.11
CA GLY A 76 17.64 22.63 -9.60
C GLY A 76 16.61 22.87 -8.48
N LYS A 77 15.71 21.92 -8.23
CA LYS A 77 14.74 21.90 -7.11
C LYS A 77 14.69 20.49 -6.53
N PRO A 78 15.36 20.22 -5.40
CA PRO A 78 15.44 18.88 -4.83
C PRO A 78 14.08 18.46 -4.24
N TRP A 79 13.77 17.18 -4.40
CA TRP A 79 12.69 16.46 -3.73
C TRP A 79 13.14 15.98 -2.34
N VAL A 80 12.19 15.54 -1.52
CA VAL A 80 12.49 14.78 -0.30
C VAL A 80 12.62 13.30 -0.69
N VAL A 81 13.78 12.71 -0.42
CA VAL A 81 13.99 11.26 -0.57
C VAL A 81 13.52 10.60 0.71
N ARG A 82 12.61 9.63 0.57
CA ARG A 82 12.09 8.85 1.69
C ARG A 82 13.11 7.78 2.08
N ASP A 83 13.34 7.63 3.37
CA ASP A 83 14.43 6.81 3.92
C ASP A 83 13.96 5.51 4.60
N TYR A 84 12.66 5.20 4.55
CA TYR A 84 12.13 3.92 5.01
C TYR A 84 12.74 2.74 4.22
N ASP A 85 12.76 1.54 4.82
CA ASP A 85 13.31 0.33 4.20
C ASP A 85 12.26 -0.42 3.36
N ALA A 86 11.00 -0.38 3.79
CA ALA A 86 9.89 -0.96 3.04
C ALA A 86 8.60 -0.16 3.25
N GLN A 87 7.70 -0.24 2.27
CA GLN A 87 6.33 0.27 2.37
C GLN A 87 5.36 -0.84 2.02
N VAL A 88 4.49 -1.18 2.96
CA VAL A 88 3.41 -2.16 2.77
C VAL A 88 2.20 -1.44 2.19
N GLU A 89 1.50 -2.06 1.25
CA GLU A 89 0.30 -1.50 0.63
C GLU A 89 -0.85 -2.50 0.67
N PHE A 90 -2.03 -1.99 1.05
CA PHE A 90 -3.27 -2.75 1.11
C PHE A 90 -4.31 -2.11 0.20
N LEU A 91 -4.96 -2.92 -0.63
CA LEU A 91 -6.09 -2.49 -1.47
C LEU A 91 -7.38 -3.14 -0.98
N PHE A 92 -8.42 -2.34 -0.74
CA PHE A 92 -9.69 -2.80 -0.17
C PHE A 92 -10.84 -1.83 -0.50
N ARG A 93 -12.08 -2.21 -0.18
CA ARG A 93 -13.30 -1.44 -0.57
C ARG A 93 -13.88 -0.58 0.55
N ASP A 94 -13.75 -1.04 1.79
CA ASP A 94 -14.33 -0.39 2.97
C ASP A 94 -13.48 -0.65 4.23
N MET A 95 -13.64 0.22 5.22
CA MET A 95 -12.90 0.10 6.47
C MET A 95 -13.30 -1.14 7.29
N GLU A 96 -14.52 -1.66 7.12
CA GLU A 96 -14.96 -2.88 7.81
C GLU A 96 -14.09 -4.08 7.41
N THR A 97 -13.86 -4.25 6.10
CA THR A 97 -12.96 -5.26 5.54
C THR A 97 -11.55 -5.12 6.11
N PHE A 98 -11.04 -3.88 6.18
CA PHE A 98 -9.74 -3.60 6.75
C PHE A 98 -9.67 -3.97 8.24
N TYR A 99 -10.63 -3.51 9.06
CA TYR A 99 -10.66 -3.80 10.50
C TYR A 99 -10.83 -5.28 10.81
N LYS A 100 -11.62 -5.99 10.00
CA LYS A 100 -11.75 -7.44 10.11
C LYS A 100 -10.40 -8.13 9.91
N GLY A 101 -9.65 -7.74 8.88
CA GLY A 101 -8.30 -8.24 8.64
C GLY A 101 -7.34 -7.90 9.78
N ALA A 102 -7.36 -6.65 10.26
CA ALA A 102 -6.52 -6.19 11.36
C ALA A 102 -6.83 -6.85 12.71
N SER A 103 -8.08 -7.32 12.90
CA SER A 103 -8.53 -8.00 14.11
C SER A 103 -8.44 -9.53 14.04
N ASP A 104 -7.92 -10.09 12.94
CA ASP A 104 -7.73 -11.53 12.80
C ASP A 104 -6.66 -11.99 13.82
N PRO A 105 -6.98 -12.93 14.74
CA PRO A 105 -6.04 -13.35 15.78
C PRO A 105 -4.73 -13.95 15.23
N ASP A 106 -4.79 -14.63 14.08
CA ASP A 106 -3.61 -15.18 13.42
C ASP A 106 -2.73 -14.05 12.87
N PHE A 107 -3.35 -12.97 12.39
CA PHE A 107 -2.63 -11.80 11.90
C PHE A 107 -2.04 -10.97 13.05
N GLN A 108 -2.75 -10.82 14.17
CA GLN A 108 -2.20 -10.15 15.36
C GLN A 108 -0.99 -10.90 15.93
N SER A 109 -1.08 -12.24 15.94
CA SER A 109 0.05 -13.09 16.34
C SER A 109 1.25 -12.90 15.40
N LEU A 110 0.99 -12.81 14.08
CA LEU A 110 2.03 -12.57 13.08
C LEU A 110 2.65 -11.17 13.20
N GLN A 111 1.87 -10.13 13.49
CA GLN A 111 2.38 -8.79 13.76
C GLN A 111 3.27 -8.75 15.01
N ALA A 112 2.95 -9.52 16.04
CA ALA A 112 3.80 -9.60 17.24
C ALA A 112 5.19 -10.17 16.95
N GLU A 113 5.35 -10.96 15.87
CA GLU A 113 6.65 -11.48 15.42
C GLU A 113 7.52 -10.38 14.75
N GLU A 114 6.99 -9.19 14.46
CA GLU A 114 7.69 -8.11 13.75
C GLU A 114 8.72 -7.36 14.59
N GLU A 115 8.54 -7.26 15.91
CA GLU A 115 9.32 -6.39 16.80
C GLU A 115 10.86 -6.58 16.70
N PRO A 116 11.41 -7.79 16.54
CA PRO A 116 12.84 -7.99 16.34
C PRO A 116 13.37 -7.49 14.98
N PHE A 117 12.51 -7.29 13.99
CA PHE A 117 12.89 -6.98 12.61
C PHE A 117 12.48 -5.57 12.16
N ILE A 118 11.33 -5.09 12.65
CA ILE A 118 10.71 -3.82 12.30
C ILE A 118 10.77 -2.89 13.51
N SER A 119 11.15 -1.64 13.25
CA SER A 119 11.13 -0.59 14.24
C SER A 119 9.69 -0.12 14.48
N GLY A 120 9.25 -0.11 15.74
CA GLY A 120 7.95 0.43 16.14
C GLY A 120 7.89 1.97 16.18
N ILE A 121 8.94 2.67 15.75
CA ILE A 121 9.00 4.13 15.69
C ILE A 121 9.08 4.61 14.23
N HIS A 122 8.64 5.86 14.00
CA HIS A 122 8.66 6.52 12.69
C HIS A 122 7.80 5.86 11.59
N ALA A 123 6.92 4.91 11.91
CA ALA A 123 5.98 4.39 10.94
C ALA A 123 5.12 5.53 10.37
N GLU A 124 4.99 5.57 9.05
CA GLU A 124 4.17 6.57 8.36
C GLU A 124 3.03 5.90 7.61
N VAL A 125 1.81 6.39 7.85
CA VAL A 125 0.59 5.80 7.29
C VAL A 125 -0.14 6.81 6.42
N SER A 126 -0.67 6.35 5.29
CA SER A 126 -1.63 7.13 4.49
C SER A 126 -2.77 6.25 4.00
N VAL A 127 -3.96 6.83 3.84
CA VAL A 127 -5.13 6.18 3.24
C VAL A 127 -5.72 7.12 2.19
N GLY A 128 -6.02 6.58 1.01
CA GLY A 128 -6.66 7.29 -0.09
C GLY A 128 -7.38 6.34 -1.02
N TRP A 129 -7.83 6.81 -2.18
CA TRP A 129 -8.34 5.95 -3.26
C TRP A 129 -7.39 5.95 -4.46
N ILE A 130 -7.50 4.92 -5.30
CA ILE A 130 -6.75 4.79 -6.54
C ILE A 130 -7.66 5.03 -7.74
N GLU A 131 -7.18 5.85 -8.66
CA GLU A 131 -7.66 5.94 -10.04
C GLU A 131 -6.53 5.47 -10.97
N THR A 132 -6.77 4.40 -11.70
CA THR A 132 -5.81 3.75 -12.61
C THR A 132 -6.09 4.20 -14.04
N TYR A 133 -5.15 4.92 -14.64
CA TYR A 133 -5.24 5.37 -16.04
C TYR A 133 -4.45 4.49 -17.02
N VAL A 134 -3.49 3.71 -16.50
CA VAL A 134 -2.70 2.73 -17.26
C VAL A 134 -2.59 1.43 -16.47
N SER A 135 -2.89 0.29 -17.10
CA SER A 135 -2.69 -1.06 -16.56
C SER A 135 -2.14 -1.96 -17.65
N ASP A 136 -1.12 -2.76 -17.33
CA ASP A 136 -0.51 -3.73 -18.27
C ASP A 136 -0.09 -3.09 -19.62
N GLY A 137 0.44 -1.87 -19.56
CA GLY A 137 0.86 -1.09 -20.72
C GLY A 137 -0.29 -0.54 -21.59
N LYS A 138 -1.54 -0.66 -21.14
CA LYS A 138 -2.73 -0.20 -21.86
C LYS A 138 -3.39 0.96 -21.13
N VAL A 139 -3.93 1.91 -21.90
CA VAL A 139 -4.81 2.97 -21.37
C VAL A 139 -6.12 2.33 -20.92
N VAL A 140 -6.54 2.63 -19.70
CA VAL A 140 -7.78 2.12 -19.08
C VAL A 140 -8.54 3.27 -18.41
N ASN A 141 -9.84 3.10 -18.21
CA ASN A 141 -10.71 4.07 -17.52
C ASN A 141 -10.73 5.48 -18.13
N ILE A 142 -10.55 5.57 -19.45
CA ILE A 142 -10.73 6.79 -20.24
C ILE A 142 -11.79 6.49 -21.32
N GLY A 143 -12.79 7.36 -21.45
CA GLY A 143 -13.84 7.27 -22.46
C GLY A 143 -13.32 7.63 -23.86
N GLU A 144 -14.13 7.34 -24.89
CA GLU A 144 -13.81 7.70 -26.29
C GLU A 144 -13.67 9.22 -26.49
N ASP A 145 -14.26 10.02 -25.60
CA ASP A 145 -14.16 11.48 -25.57
C ASP A 145 -12.87 12.00 -24.90
N GLY A 146 -12.00 11.09 -24.44
CA GLY A 146 -10.75 11.41 -23.76
C GLY A 146 -10.91 11.79 -22.27
N ARG A 147 -12.10 11.62 -21.68
CA ARG A 147 -12.35 11.96 -20.28
C ARG A 147 -12.26 10.72 -19.36
N PRO A 148 -11.93 10.89 -18.06
CA PRO A 148 -11.92 9.76 -17.13
C PRO A 148 -13.31 9.12 -16.96
N ASN A 149 -13.35 7.79 -16.86
CA ASN A 149 -14.56 7.02 -16.55
C ASN A 149 -14.80 6.86 -15.04
N TYR A 150 -14.30 7.80 -14.23
CA TYR A 150 -14.45 7.80 -12.78
C TYR A 150 -15.64 8.65 -12.32
N PRO A 151 -16.22 8.36 -11.14
CA PRO A 151 -17.16 9.28 -10.51
C PRO A 151 -16.49 10.64 -10.22
N GLU A 152 -17.30 11.69 -10.12
CA GLU A 152 -16.80 13.03 -9.79
C GLU A 152 -16.17 13.06 -8.39
N PHE A 153 -15.20 13.97 -8.19
CA PHE A 153 -14.50 14.12 -6.90
C PHE A 153 -15.47 14.28 -5.72
N LYS A 154 -16.57 15.03 -5.91
CA LYS A 154 -17.58 15.24 -4.87
C LYS A 154 -18.27 13.94 -4.43
N GLU A 155 -18.40 12.97 -5.33
CA GLU A 155 -18.93 11.64 -4.99
C GLU A 155 -17.89 10.78 -4.28
N LEU A 156 -16.63 10.84 -4.70
CA LEU A 156 -15.54 10.03 -4.15
C LEU A 156 -15.02 10.53 -2.80
N ASN A 157 -15.07 11.84 -2.56
CA ASN A 157 -14.54 12.51 -1.37
C ASN A 157 -15.51 12.42 -0.18
N VAL A 158 -15.83 11.18 0.19
CA VAL A 158 -16.57 10.82 1.40
C VAL A 158 -15.65 9.92 2.22
N ALA A 159 -15.40 10.21 3.49
CA ALA A 159 -14.54 9.36 4.31
C ALA A 159 -15.03 7.90 4.32
N PRO A 160 -14.13 6.91 4.22
CA PRO A 160 -14.47 5.48 4.21
C PRO A 160 -14.88 4.91 5.56
#